data_AF-A0A7V1HVZ2-F1
#
_entry.id   AF-A0A7V1HVZ2-F1
#
_cell.length_a   1.000
_cell.length_b   1.000
_cell.length_c   1.000
_cell.angle_alpha   90.00
_cell.angle_beta   90.00
_cell.angle_gamma   90.00
#
_symmetry.space_group_name_H-M   'P 1'
#
loop_
_entity.id
_entity.type
_entity.pdbx_description
1 polymer ?
#
loop_
_entity_poly.entity_id
_entity_poly.type
_entity_poly.pdbx_seq_one_letter_code
_entity_poly.pdbx_strand_id
1 'polypeptide(L)'
;MKKMRITLLSTLFIALFAMNANAHCKLEYPTGGESFTPGETINIKWKVTIAHNTQNWDLYFTSDNGATWDVIKENINVNTLSYSWTIPDVG
;
A
#
# COMPACT_ATOMS: atom_id res chain seq x y z
N MET A 1 39.21 -49.96 -18.73
CA MET A 1 39.58 -48.65 -18.14
C MET A 1 38.81 -47.54 -18.85
N LYS A 2 37.86 -46.87 -18.17
CA LYS A 2 37.46 -45.48 -18.45
C LYS A 2 36.66 -44.96 -17.24
N LYS A 3 37.32 -44.22 -16.34
CA LYS A 3 36.62 -43.45 -15.29
C LYS A 3 36.03 -42.22 -15.98
N MET A 4 34.71 -42.14 -16.10
CA MET A 4 34.02 -40.96 -16.62
C MET A 4 33.70 -40.03 -15.46
N ARG A 5 34.37 -38.87 -15.41
CA ARG A 5 34.01 -37.75 -14.54
C ARG A 5 33.02 -36.88 -15.29
N ILE A 6 31.79 -36.79 -14.80
CA ILE A 6 30.82 -35.77 -15.21
C ILE A 6 30.91 -34.66 -14.17
N THR A 7 31.57 -33.57 -14.52
CA THR A 7 31.42 -32.30 -13.81
C THR A 7 30.79 -31.34 -14.81
N LEU A 8 29.49 -31.06 -14.68
CA LEU A 8 28.82 -29.96 -15.38
C LEU A 8 27.49 -29.62 -14.70
N LEU A 9 27.46 -28.59 -13.86
CA LEU A 9 26.66 -27.37 -14.06
C LEU A 9 26.96 -26.40 -12.92
N SER A 10 27.83 -25.44 -13.20
CA SER A 10 27.96 -24.20 -12.45
C SER A 10 26.61 -23.48 -12.42
N THR A 11 26.21 -23.01 -11.24
CA THR A 11 25.16 -21.99 -11.02
C THR A 11 23.80 -22.24 -11.69
N LEU A 12 22.96 -23.05 -11.06
CA LEU A 12 21.53 -22.75 -11.05
C LEU A 12 21.05 -22.55 -9.61
N PHE A 13 21.62 -21.52 -8.99
CA PHE A 13 21.03 -20.86 -7.84
C PHE A 13 20.83 -19.41 -8.26
N ILE A 14 19.73 -19.10 -8.93
CA ILE A 14 19.28 -17.71 -9.07
C ILE A 14 17.80 -17.70 -8.71
N ALA A 15 17.59 -17.41 -7.42
CA ALA A 15 16.40 -16.80 -6.83
C ALA A 15 15.04 -17.22 -7.43
N LEU A 16 14.48 -18.30 -6.87
CA LEU A 16 13.05 -18.53 -6.98
C LEU A 16 12.32 -17.44 -6.17
N PHE A 17 11.99 -16.34 -6.86
CA PHE A 17 10.82 -15.49 -6.62
C PHE A 17 10.73 -14.73 -5.28
N ALA A 18 11.65 -13.79 -5.02
CA ALA A 18 11.25 -12.59 -4.28
C ALA A 18 10.57 -11.62 -5.25
N MET A 19 9.37 -11.98 -5.74
CA MET A 19 8.53 -10.98 -6.39
C MET A 19 8.12 -9.98 -5.33
N ASN A 20 8.75 -8.82 -5.34
CA ASN A 20 8.25 -7.67 -4.61
C ASN A 20 6.90 -7.32 -5.25
N ALA A 21 5.80 -7.79 -4.65
CA ALA A 21 4.47 -7.29 -4.94
C ALA A 21 4.46 -5.83 -4.45
N ASN A 22 4.83 -4.91 -5.35
CA ASN A 22 4.72 -3.50 -5.05
C ASN A 22 3.23 -3.17 -4.94
N ALA A 23 2.84 -2.55 -3.82
CA ALA A 23 1.52 -1.94 -3.72
C ALA A 23 1.34 -0.98 -4.91
N HIS A 24 0.13 -0.90 -5.43
CA HIS A 24 -0.20 -0.08 -6.59
C HIS A 24 -0.21 1.43 -6.26
N CYS A 25 -0.47 1.72 -4.99
CA CYS A 25 -0.44 3.01 -4.36
C CYS A 25 0.35 2.93 -3.03
N LYS A 26 0.96 4.04 -2.61
CA LYS A 26 1.59 4.19 -1.30
C LYS A 26 0.98 5.38 -0.56
N LEU A 27 0.53 5.15 0.66
CA LEU A 27 0.15 6.21 1.59
C LEU A 27 1.41 7.01 2.01
N GLU A 28 1.36 8.33 1.89
CA GLU A 28 2.44 9.26 2.25
C GLU A 28 2.15 10.02 3.54
N TYR A 29 0.88 10.17 3.91
CA TYR A 29 0.46 10.74 5.17
C TYR A 29 -1.02 10.42 5.46
N PRO A 30 -1.41 10.07 6.70
CA PRO A 30 -0.52 9.70 7.80
C PRO A 30 0.23 8.39 7.53
N THR A 31 1.39 8.16 8.16
CA THR A 31 2.21 6.95 7.92
C THR A 31 2.40 6.06 9.15
N GLY A 32 1.88 6.49 10.30
CA GLY A 32 1.99 5.81 11.57
C GLY A 32 2.90 6.58 12.54
N GLY A 33 2.48 6.62 13.81
CA GLY A 33 3.17 7.35 14.87
C GLY A 33 2.68 8.78 15.08
N GLU A 34 1.83 9.31 14.19
CA GLU A 34 1.13 10.55 14.43
C GLU A 34 0.03 10.38 15.50
N SER A 35 -0.31 11.48 16.18
CA SER A 35 -1.45 11.56 17.09
C SER A 35 -2.29 12.75 16.69
N PHE A 36 -3.59 12.54 16.56
CA PHE A 36 -4.54 13.55 16.14
C PHE A 36 -5.61 13.77 17.19
N THR A 37 -6.15 14.98 17.21
CA THR A 37 -7.28 15.31 18.08
C THR A 37 -8.60 15.14 17.31
N PRO A 38 -9.67 14.60 17.92
CA PRO A 38 -11.00 14.63 17.31
C PRO A 38 -11.37 16.05 16.85
N GLY A 39 -11.92 16.16 15.64
CA GLY A 39 -12.25 17.44 14.99
C GLY A 39 -11.08 18.13 14.28
N GLU A 40 -9.84 17.66 14.44
CA GLU A 40 -8.70 18.11 13.66
C GLU A 40 -8.91 17.77 12.18
N THR A 41 -8.55 18.68 11.26
CA THR A 41 -8.61 18.41 9.83
C THR A 41 -7.22 18.19 9.28
N ILE A 42 -6.99 17.01 8.73
CA ILE A 42 -5.72 16.61 8.12
C ILE A 42 -5.89 16.40 6.62
N ASN A 43 -4.78 16.45 5.89
CA ASN A 43 -4.77 16.07 4.47
C ASN A 43 -4.15 14.69 4.31
N ILE A 44 -4.99 13.67 4.10
CA ILE A 44 -4.55 12.34 3.72
C ILE A 44 -3.86 12.46 2.35
N LYS A 45 -2.65 11.94 2.20
CA LYS A 45 -1.86 12.01 0.97
C LYS A 45 -1.37 10.64 0.58
N TRP A 46 -1.42 10.34 -0.70
CA TRP A 46 -0.93 9.10 -1.27
C TRP A 46 -0.29 9.35 -2.62
N LYS A 47 0.48 8.38 -3.11
CA LYS A 47 1.04 8.42 -4.46
C LYS A 47 0.82 7.12 -5.20
N VAL A 48 0.71 7.25 -6.52
CA VAL A 48 0.70 6.13 -7.45
C VAL A 48 2.12 5.59 -7.57
N THR A 49 2.34 4.33 -7.18
CA THR A 49 3.64 3.64 -7.30
C THR A 49 3.72 2.81 -8.57
N ILE A 50 2.58 2.28 -9.01
CA ILE A 50 2.41 1.62 -10.30
C ILE A 50 1.21 2.31 -10.96
N ALA A 51 1.32 2.73 -12.22
CA ALA A 51 0.20 3.40 -12.88
C ALA A 51 -0.98 2.44 -13.05
N HIS A 52 -2.17 2.84 -12.60
CA HIS A 52 -3.44 2.47 -13.23
C HIS A 52 -4.26 3.74 -13.34
N ASN A 53 -4.89 3.91 -14.49
CA ASN A 53 -5.60 5.13 -14.86
C ASN A 53 -7.10 4.85 -15.07
N THR A 54 -7.60 3.73 -14.56
CA THR A 54 -8.96 3.25 -14.86
C THR A 54 -9.92 3.26 -13.69
N GLN A 55 -9.46 3.36 -12.44
CA GLN A 55 -10.35 3.37 -11.27
C GLN A 55 -10.08 4.56 -10.35
N ASN A 56 -11.16 5.08 -9.78
CA ASN A 56 -11.14 6.14 -8.78
C ASN A 56 -10.68 5.61 -7.41
N TRP A 57 -10.40 6.52 -6.47
CA TRP A 57 -9.96 6.17 -5.12
C TRP A 57 -11.14 6.11 -4.15
N ASP A 58 -11.06 5.14 -3.26
CA ASP A 58 -11.91 5.06 -2.08
C ASP A 58 -11.02 5.10 -0.83
N LEU A 59 -11.45 5.88 0.17
CA LEU A 59 -10.79 6.03 1.45
C LEU A 59 -11.72 5.52 2.54
N TYR A 60 -11.17 4.64 3.37
CA TYR A 60 -11.85 4.05 4.52
C TYR A 60 -10.98 4.22 5.76
N PHE A 61 -11.62 4.23 6.92
CA PHE A 61 -10.99 4.35 8.23
C PHE A 61 -11.50 3.26 9.17
N THR A 62 -10.67 2.88 10.13
CA THR A 62 -11.04 1.96 11.20
C THR A 62 -10.40 2.41 12.50
N SER A 63 -11.16 2.35 13.60
CA SER A 63 -10.66 2.56 14.97
C SER A 63 -10.58 1.26 15.78
N ASP A 64 -11.04 0.14 15.23
CA ASP A 64 -11.19 -1.15 15.93
C ASP A 64 -10.26 -2.25 15.38
N ASN A 65 -9.07 -1.85 14.93
CA ASN A 65 -8.06 -2.73 14.30
C ASN A 65 -8.58 -3.47 13.05
N GLY A 66 -9.49 -2.85 12.30
CA GLY A 66 -9.99 -3.35 11.02
C GLY A 66 -11.13 -4.37 11.15
N ALA A 67 -11.78 -4.46 12.30
CA ALA A 67 -13.00 -5.26 12.44
C ALA A 67 -14.19 -4.59 11.73
N THR A 68 -14.26 -3.26 11.75
CA THR A 68 -15.19 -2.45 10.98
C THR A 68 -14.46 -1.32 10.26
N TRP A 69 -15.03 -0.90 9.12
CA TRP A 69 -14.45 0.13 8.26
C TRP A 69 -15.52 1.16 7.90
N ASP A 70 -15.29 2.39 8.31
CA ASP A 70 -16.11 3.54 7.97
C ASP A 70 -15.63 4.17 6.67
N VAL A 71 -16.57 4.58 5.83
CA VAL A 71 -16.27 5.32 4.60
C VAL A 71 -15.86 6.75 4.96
N ILE A 72 -14.62 7.12 4.62
CA ILE A 72 -14.23 8.54 4.59
C ILE A 72 -14.79 9.19 3.33
N LYS A 73 -14.50 8.58 2.17
CA LYS A 73 -14.96 9.06 0.86
C LYS A 73 -14.75 8.00 -0.22
N GLU A 74 -15.78 7.79 -1.02
CA GLU A 74 -15.71 6.96 -2.23
C GLU A 74 -15.67 7.81 -3.50
N ASN A 75 -15.20 7.19 -4.58
CA ASN A 75 -15.25 7.70 -5.95
C ASN A 75 -14.49 9.02 -6.13
N ILE A 76 -13.36 9.18 -5.44
CA ILE A 76 -12.44 10.31 -5.61
C ILE A 76 -11.77 10.18 -6.97
N ASN A 77 -11.74 11.26 -7.77
CA ASN A 77 -11.13 11.25 -9.09
C ASN A 77 -9.72 10.62 -9.08
N VAL A 78 -9.44 9.71 -10.02
CA VAL A 78 -8.15 9.00 -10.13
C VAL A 78 -6.91 9.91 -10.12
N ASN A 79 -7.02 11.16 -10.56
CA ASN A 79 -5.90 12.11 -10.57
C ASN A 79 -5.71 12.87 -9.24
N THR A 80 -6.65 12.74 -8.31
CA THR A 80 -6.55 13.33 -6.98
C THR A 80 -5.71 12.43 -6.08
N LEU A 81 -4.68 12.99 -5.45
CA LEU A 81 -3.71 12.28 -4.62
C LEU A 81 -3.69 12.77 -3.16
N SER A 82 -4.72 13.53 -2.80
CA SER A 82 -4.87 14.17 -1.50
C SER A 82 -6.36 14.33 -1.16
N TYR A 83 -6.73 14.13 0.10
CA TYR A 83 -8.09 14.36 0.58
C TYR A 83 -8.09 15.01 1.96
N SER A 84 -8.83 16.10 2.11
CA SER A 84 -9.01 16.77 3.40
C SER A 84 -10.05 16.01 4.22
N TRP A 85 -9.63 15.48 5.36
CA TRP A 85 -10.44 14.66 6.24
C TRP A 85 -10.42 15.21 7.67
N THR A 86 -11.60 15.34 8.27
CA THR A 86 -11.76 15.70 9.67
C THR A 86 -11.79 14.42 10.51
N ILE A 87 -10.88 14.34 11.49
CA ILE A 87 -10.75 13.18 12.38
C ILE A 87 -12.05 13.00 13.18
N PRO A 88 -12.71 11.83 13.10
CA PRO A 88 -13.92 11.56 13.86
C PRO A 88 -13.60 11.43 15.36
N ASP A 89 -14.59 11.75 16.18
CA ASP A 89 -14.56 11.41 17.60
C ASP A 89 -15.00 9.94 17.76
N VAL A 90 -14.07 9.08 18.17
CA VAL A 90 -14.25 7.62 18.16
C VAL A 90 -14.55 7.01 19.54
N GLY A 91 -14.59 7.82 20.61
CA GLY A 91 -15.09 7.42 21.94
C GLY A 91 -14.21 6.47 22.73
#